data_AF-A0A7C1BQZ6-F1
#
_entry.id   AF-A0A7C1BQZ6-F1
#
_cell.length_a   1.000
_cell.length_b   1.000
_cell.length_c   1.000
_cell.angle_alpha   90.00
_cell.angle_beta   90.00
_cell.angle_gamma   90.00
#
_symmetry.space_group_name_H-M   'P 1'
#
loop_
_entity.id
_entity.type
_entity.pdbx_description
1 polymer ?
#
loop_
_entity_poly.entity_id
_entity_poly.type
_entity_poly.pdbx_seq_one_letter_code
_entity_poly.pdbx_strand_id
1 'polypeptide(L)'
;MRRVMIFKSEKARDFLLRNGWVFTFRTEPKELGPVWITDGRGRKKIANGRVVWRGGIHIARLDTFLEGSGFSSEEEWLSEIRRLNGGVIPEHGWIHLVLLEVSE
;
A
#
# COMPACT_ATOMS: atom_id res chain seq x y z
N MET A 1 10.11 -17.31 6.61
CA MET A 1 8.85 -16.72 7.11
C MET A 1 8.33 -15.71 6.09
N ARG A 2 7.09 -15.83 5.60
CA ARG A 2 6.48 -14.78 4.76
C ARG A 2 6.17 -13.56 5.66
N ARG A 3 6.57 -12.37 5.23
CA ARG A 3 6.33 -11.11 5.99
C ARG A 3 4.88 -10.69 5.86
N VAL A 4 4.34 -10.01 6.86
CA VAL A 4 2.97 -9.51 6.82
C VAL A 4 2.95 -8.07 6.28
N MET A 5 2.09 -7.80 5.30
CA MET A 5 1.78 -6.46 4.83
C MET A 5 0.30 -6.15 5.13
N ILE A 6 0.08 -5.20 6.03
CA ILE A 6 -1.26 -4.81 6.46
C ILE A 6 -1.80 -3.71 5.53
N PHE A 7 -2.90 -3.97 4.84
CA PHE A 7 -3.66 -2.98 4.08
C PHE A 7 -4.89 -2.54 4.89
N LYS A 8 -4.68 -1.55 5.76
CA LYS A 8 -5.76 -0.91 6.54
C LYS A 8 -6.69 -0.06 5.69
N SER A 9 -6.22 0.44 4.54
CA SER A 9 -7.05 1.14 3.58
C SER A 9 -7.84 0.15 2.75
N GLU A 10 -9.16 0.26 2.79
CA GLU A 10 -10.05 -0.57 1.99
C GLU A 10 -9.91 -0.25 0.50
N LYS A 11 -9.83 1.04 0.12
CA LYS A 11 -9.63 1.45 -1.28
C LYS A 11 -8.39 0.83 -1.92
N ALA A 12 -7.23 0.97 -1.28
CA ALA A 12 -5.99 0.40 -1.81
C ALA A 12 -6.03 -1.14 -1.82
N ARG A 13 -6.67 -1.76 -0.81
CA ARG A 13 -6.82 -3.22 -0.75
C ARG A 13 -7.73 -3.73 -1.87
N ASP A 14 -8.89 -3.11 -2.05
CA ASP A 14 -9.85 -3.52 -3.06
C ASP A 14 -9.30 -3.30 -4.46
N PHE A 15 -8.57 -2.20 -4.68
CA PHE A 15 -7.85 -1.97 -5.92
C PHE A 15 -6.83 -3.09 -6.20
N LEU A 16 -6.03 -3.46 -5.19
CA LEU A 16 -5.09 -4.58 -5.30
C LEU A 16 -5.81 -5.90 -5.62
N LEU A 17 -6.91 -6.20 -4.94
CA LEU A 17 -7.68 -7.44 -5.13
C LEU A 17 -8.35 -7.51 -6.50
N ARG A 18 -8.77 -6.38 -7.05
CA ARG A 18 -9.43 -6.32 -8.37
C ARG A 18 -8.42 -6.32 -9.52
N ASN A 19 -7.32 -5.59 -9.40
CA ASN A 19 -6.40 -5.34 -10.51
C ASN A 19 -5.15 -6.23 -10.45
N GLY A 20 -4.89 -6.91 -9.33
CA GLY A 20 -3.70 -7.73 -9.15
C GLY A 20 -2.43 -6.94 -8.81
N TRP A 21 -2.51 -5.61 -8.71
CA TRP A 21 -1.40 -4.75 -8.32
C TRP A 21 -1.87 -3.44 -7.68
N VAL A 22 -1.00 -2.78 -6.92
CA VAL A 22 -1.26 -1.45 -6.34
C VAL A 22 0.04 -0.71 -5.99
N PHE A 23 0.04 0.61 -6.13
CA PHE A 23 0.97 1.52 -5.46
C PHE A 23 0.43 1.92 -4.09
N THR A 24 1.21 1.73 -3.03
CA THR A 24 0.79 2.05 -1.67
C THR A 24 1.84 2.86 -0.93
N PHE A 25 1.41 3.92 -0.22
CA PHE A 25 2.27 4.72 0.65
C PHE A 25 2.50 4.05 2.01
N ARG A 26 3.74 4.13 2.50
CA ARG A 26 4.16 3.66 3.82
C ARG A 26 5.12 4.67 4.44
N THR A 27 5.04 4.88 5.76
CA THR A 27 6.03 5.67 6.50
C THR A 27 7.39 4.97 6.57
N GLU A 28 7.38 3.64 6.59
CA GLU A 28 8.59 2.81 6.66
C GLU A 28 8.69 1.86 5.46
N PRO A 29 9.92 1.60 4.97
CA PRO A 29 10.11 0.70 3.85
C PRO A 29 9.86 -0.76 4.28
N LYS A 30 9.01 -1.47 3.53
CA LYS A 30 9.00 -2.94 3.53
C LYS A 30 10.05 -3.47 2.57
N GLU A 31 10.68 -4.59 2.94
CA GLU A 31 11.61 -5.31 2.05
C GLU A 31 10.90 -5.84 0.81
N LEU A 32 11.67 -5.96 -0.27
CA LEU A 32 11.23 -6.61 -1.49
C LEU A 32 11.00 -8.10 -1.24
N GLY A 33 10.11 -8.71 -2.03
CA GLY A 33 9.82 -10.13 -1.98
C GLY A 33 8.45 -10.47 -1.42
N PRO A 34 8.22 -11.76 -1.11
CA PRO A 34 6.89 -12.28 -0.82
C PRO A 34 6.33 -11.76 0.50
N VAL A 35 5.07 -11.38 0.46
CA VAL A 35 4.29 -10.92 1.61
C VAL A 35 2.97 -11.67 1.68
N TRP A 36 2.46 -11.78 2.89
CA TRP A 36 1.09 -12.13 3.14
C TRP A 36 0.31 -10.83 3.47
N ILE A 37 -0.76 -10.58 2.70
CA ILE A 37 -1.69 -9.46 2.85
C ILE A 37 -2.79 -9.76 3.88
N THR A 38 -3.04 -8.81 4.77
CA THR A 38 -4.15 -8.80 5.74
C THR A 38 -4.70 -7.37 5.91
N ASP A 39 -5.86 -7.20 6.52
CA ASP A 39 -6.49 -5.90 6.81
C ASP A 39 -6.17 -5.37 8.22
N GLY A 40 -5.62 -6.20 9.11
CA GLY A 40 -5.29 -5.80 10.47
C GLY A 40 -4.31 -6.71 11.20
N ARG A 41 -3.78 -6.22 12.32
CA ARG A 41 -2.88 -7.02 13.17
C ARG A 41 -3.66 -8.18 13.80
N GLY A 42 -3.13 -9.39 13.70
CA GLY A 42 -3.77 -10.61 14.22
C GLY A 42 -4.99 -11.08 13.42
N ARG A 43 -5.28 -10.47 12.26
CA ARG A 43 -6.39 -10.87 11.41
C ARG A 43 -6.02 -11.98 10.43
N LYS A 44 -7.05 -12.60 9.86
CA LYS A 44 -6.92 -13.71 8.92
C LYS A 44 -6.22 -13.29 7.63
N LYS A 45 -5.77 -14.31 6.91
CA LYS A 45 -5.15 -14.13 5.60
C LYS A 45 -6.17 -13.75 4.56
N ILE A 46 -5.83 -12.72 3.78
CA ILE A 46 -6.61 -12.32 2.61
C ILE A 46 -5.96 -12.89 1.35
N ALA A 47 -4.68 -12.58 1.11
CA ALA A 47 -3.99 -13.01 -0.11
C ALA A 47 -2.48 -13.18 0.09
N ASN A 48 -1.85 -13.85 -0.86
CA ASN A 48 -0.40 -13.77 -1.07
C ASN A 48 -0.11 -12.62 -2.04
N GLY A 49 1.01 -11.94 -1.82
CA GLY A 49 1.50 -10.92 -2.72
C GLY A 49 3.02 -10.80 -2.67
N ARG A 50 3.54 -9.83 -3.40
CA ARG A 50 4.96 -9.55 -3.48
C ARG A 50 5.20 -8.05 -3.61
N VAL A 51 6.12 -7.53 -2.81
CA VAL A 51 6.68 -6.20 -3.01
C VAL A 51 7.76 -6.31 -4.08
N VAL A 52 7.52 -5.77 -5.27
CA VAL A 52 8.45 -5.88 -6.40
C VAL A 52 9.30 -4.63 -6.60
N TRP A 53 8.82 -3.49 -6.12
CA TRP A 53 9.56 -2.23 -6.17
C TRP A 53 9.23 -1.36 -4.95
N ARG A 54 10.20 -0.55 -4.55
CA ARG A 54 10.00 0.52 -3.55
C ARG A 54 10.88 1.73 -3.86
N GLY A 55 10.35 2.92 -3.59
CA GLY A 55 11.08 4.18 -3.71
C GLY A 55 10.71 5.13 -2.59
N GLY A 56 11.71 5.81 -2.03
CA GLY A 56 11.49 6.92 -1.11
C GLY A 56 10.91 8.10 -1.88
N ILE A 57 9.93 8.79 -1.30
CA ILE A 57 9.28 9.94 -1.91
C ILE A 57 9.12 11.08 -0.90
N HIS A 58 9.11 12.30 -1.42
CA HIS A 58 8.51 13.45 -0.75
C HIS A 58 7.00 13.45 -1.03
N ILE A 59 6.18 13.82 -0.04
CA ILE A 59 4.72 13.71 -0.13
C ILE A 59 4.11 14.54 -1.26
N ALA A 60 4.74 15.67 -1.62
CA ALA A 60 4.34 16.51 -2.75
C ALA A 60 4.54 15.87 -4.14
N ARG A 61 4.98 14.60 -4.21
CA ARG A 61 5.12 13.80 -5.44
C ARG A 61 4.16 12.60 -5.45
N LEU A 62 3.14 12.61 -4.59
CA LEU A 62 2.21 11.49 -4.43
C LEU A 62 1.34 11.28 -5.69
N ASP A 63 0.97 12.39 -6.34
CA ASP A 63 0.24 12.44 -7.61
C ASP A 63 0.80 11.52 -8.70
N THR A 64 2.13 11.38 -8.74
CA THR A 64 2.87 10.55 -9.70
C THR A 64 2.42 9.07 -9.68
N PHE A 65 1.84 8.61 -8.57
CA PHE A 65 1.41 7.22 -8.38
C PHE A 65 -0.11 7.06 -8.29
N LEU A 66 -0.87 8.14 -8.51
CA LEU A 66 -2.31 8.19 -8.24
C LEU A 66 -3.09 7.14 -9.03
N GLU A 67 -2.79 6.97 -10.32
CA GLU A 67 -3.50 6.04 -11.21
C GLU A 67 -3.49 4.59 -10.69
N GLY A 68 -2.41 4.18 -10.03
CA GLY A 68 -2.24 2.84 -9.47
C GLY A 68 -2.54 2.70 -7.99
N SER A 69 -3.11 3.73 -7.35
CA SER A 69 -3.24 3.80 -5.89
C SER A 69 -4.58 3.28 -5.35
N GLY A 70 -5.61 3.28 -6.20
CA GLY A 70 -7.01 3.03 -5.80
C GLY A 70 -7.78 4.27 -5.31
N PHE A 71 -7.19 5.46 -5.39
CA PHE A 71 -7.83 6.73 -5.04
C PHE A 71 -8.16 7.53 -6.30
N SER A 72 -9.22 8.35 -6.24
CA SER A 72 -9.66 9.16 -7.39
C SER A 72 -8.98 10.53 -7.47
N SER A 73 -8.34 10.98 -6.38
CA SER A 73 -7.59 12.24 -6.32
C SER A 73 -6.44 12.16 -5.32
N GLU A 74 -5.46 13.05 -5.49
CA GLU A 74 -4.36 13.21 -4.52
C GLU A 74 -4.89 13.59 -3.14
N GLU A 75 -5.88 14.50 -3.07
CA GLU A 75 -6.51 14.92 -1.81
C GLU A 75 -7.14 13.74 -1.06
N GLU A 76 -7.84 12.85 -1.78
CA GLU A 76 -8.43 11.66 -1.18
C GLU A 76 -7.35 10.72 -0.61
N TRP A 77 -6.25 10.55 -1.36
CA TRP A 77 -5.14 9.71 -0.91
C TRP A 77 -4.43 10.33 0.30
N LEU A 78 -4.18 11.64 0.30
CA LEU A 78 -3.61 12.36 1.43
C LEU A 78 -4.48 12.28 2.68
N SER A 79 -5.80 12.39 2.53
CA SER A 79 -6.75 12.23 3.62
C SER A 79 -6.67 10.83 4.25
N GLU A 80 -6.55 9.79 3.41
CA GLU A 80 -6.37 8.42 3.89
C GLU A 80 -5.02 8.22 4.58
N ILE A 81 -3.93 8.76 4.03
CA ILE A 81 -2.61 8.75 4.67
C ILE A 81 -2.69 9.44 6.04
N ARG A 82 -3.33 10.61 6.12
CA ARG A 82 -3.54 11.35 7.36
C ARG A 82 -4.30 10.52 8.39
N ARG A 83 -5.40 9.88 7.98
CA ARG A 83 -6.21 9.01 8.84
C ARG A 83 -5.41 7.84 9.40
N LEU A 84 -4.58 7.21 8.57
CA LEU A 84 -3.76 6.06 8.97
C LEU A 84 -2.57 6.42 9.86
N ASN A 85 -2.15 7.69 9.85
CA ASN A 85 -1.01 8.22 10.61
C ASN A 85 -1.45 9.17 11.74
N GLY A 86 -2.62 8.94 12.33
CA GLY A 86 -3.05 9.64 13.54
C GLY A 86 -3.32 11.14 13.36
N GLY A 87 -3.73 11.56 12.16
CA GLY A 87 -4.03 12.96 11.86
C GLY A 87 -2.86 13.75 11.27
N VAL A 88 -1.69 13.13 11.08
CA VAL A 88 -0.49 13.75 10.52
C VAL A 88 -0.24 13.25 9.11
N ILE A 89 0.14 14.16 8.20
CA ILE A 89 0.65 13.79 6.87
C ILE A 89 2.18 13.79 6.97
N PRO A 90 2.84 12.63 6.83
CA PRO A 90 4.30 12.58 6.80
C PRO A 90 4.84 13.33 5.58
N GLU A 91 5.86 14.16 5.78
CA GLU A 91 6.53 14.88 4.68
C GLU A 91 7.26 13.91 3.73
N HIS A 92 7.77 12.81 4.28
CA HIS A 92 8.51 11.77 3.56
C HIS A 92 7.92 10.40 3.84
N GLY A 93 8.07 9.50 2.88
CA GLY A 93 7.74 8.10 3.04
C GLY A 93 8.19 7.27 1.86
N TRP A 94 7.50 6.16 1.64
CA TRP A 94 7.85 5.15 0.66
C TRP A 94 6.64 4.76 -0.15
N ILE A 95 6.80 4.68 -1.47
CA ILE A 95 5.85 3.99 -2.33
C ILE A 95 6.33 2.57 -2.53
N HIS A 96 5.41 1.62 -2.42
CA HIS A 96 5.61 0.22 -2.76
C HIS A 96 4.74 -0.15 -3.94
N LEU A 97 5.31 -0.80 -4.95
CA LEU A 97 4.53 -1.56 -5.93
C LEU A 97 4.34 -2.97 -5.38
N VAL A 98 3.09 -3.35 -5.17
CA VAL A 98 2.69 -4.65 -4.64
C VAL A 98 1.90 -5.39 -5.70
N LEU A 99 2.30 -6.62 -6.01
CA LEU A 99 1.56 -7.51 -6.90
C LEU A 99 0.88 -8.61 -6.07
N LEU A 100 -0.29 -9.07 -6.50
CA LEU A 100 -0.83 -10.34 -6.02
C LEU A 100 -0.03 -11.49 -6.63
N GLU A 101 0.22 -12.51 -5.82
CA GLU A 101 0.68 -13.79 -6.36
C GLU A 101 -0.57 -14.56 -6.82
N VAL A 102 -0.60 -14.98 -8.08
CA VAL A 102 -1.62 -15.92 -8.56
C VAL A 102 -1.40 -17.23 -7.82
N SER A 103 -2.45 -17.75 -7.20
CA SER A 103 -2.42 -19.11 -6.68
C SER A 103 -2.46 -20.05 -7.88
N GLU A 104 -1.41 -20.87 -8.06
CA GLU A 104 -1.46 -22.06 -8.92
C GLU A 104 -2.56 -23.03 -8.46
#